data_AF-A0A7K2NN00-F1
#
_entry.id   AF-A0A7K2NN00-F1
#
_cell.length_a   1.000
_cell.length_b   1.000
_cell.length_c   1.000
_cell.angle_alpha   90.00
_cell.angle_beta   90.00
_cell.angle_gamma   90.00
#
_symmetry.space_group_name_H-M   'P 1'
#
loop_
_entity.id
_entity.type
_entity.pdbx_description
1 polymer ?
#
loop_
_entity_poly.entity_id
_entity_poly.type
_entity_poly.pdbx_seq_one_letter_code
_entity_poly.pdbx_strand_id
1 'polypeptide(L)'
;LLLEQGRTAEAEAVYRADLGLDDTLPRPLQHPNNVWALHGLHECLVRLGRAGEARIVAQQLRFAAALADVPVEASCFCRLETAPAAGGDAGCCATDH
;
A
#
# COMPACT_ATOMS: atom_id res chain seq x y z
N LEU A 1 -7.76 -4.28 12.76
CA LEU A 1 -7.65 -4.07 11.30
C LEU A 1 -8.24 -5.28 10.58
N LEU A 2 -8.97 -5.11 9.47
CA LEU A 2 -9.60 -6.22 8.73
C LEU A 2 -8.59 -7.26 8.23
N LEU A 3 -7.43 -6.80 7.74
CA LEU A 3 -6.32 -7.66 7.30
C LEU A 3 -5.73 -8.53 8.43
N GLU A 4 -5.67 -8.02 9.66
CA GLU A 4 -5.22 -8.78 10.85
C GLU A 4 -6.24 -9.82 11.30
N GLN A 5 -7.52 -9.58 11.01
CA GLN A 5 -8.60 -10.52 11.30
C GLN A 5 -8.77 -11.58 10.19
N GLY A 6 -7.89 -11.59 9.18
CA GLY A 6 -7.99 -12.49 8.02
C GLY A 6 -9.12 -12.14 7.05
N ARG A 7 -9.86 -11.04 7.26
CA ARG A 7 -10.99 -10.58 6.43
C ARG A 7 -10.50 -9.87 5.18
N THR A 8 -9.74 -10.61 4.36
CA THR A 8 -8.97 -10.06 3.25
C THR A 8 -9.86 -9.50 2.13
N ALA A 9 -10.95 -10.19 1.77
CA ALA A 9 -11.87 -9.71 0.73
C ALA A 9 -12.60 -8.43 1.12
N GLU A 10 -12.98 -8.30 2.40
CA GLU A 10 -13.62 -7.09 2.91
C GLU A 10 -12.63 -5.92 2.99
N ALA A 11 -11.39 -6.20 3.39
CA ALA A 11 -10.32 -5.21 3.35
C ALA A 11 -10.06 -4.74 1.91
N GLU A 12 -10.03 -5.66 0.93
CA GLU A 12 -9.87 -5.33 -0.48
C GLU A 12 -10.95 -4.33 -0.94
N ALA A 13 -12.22 -4.61 -0.63
CA ALA A 13 -13.33 -3.74 -1.01
C ALA A 13 -13.18 -2.33 -0.41
N VAL A 14 -12.77 -2.22 0.86
CA VAL A 14 -12.52 -0.93 1.50
C VAL A 14 -11.40 -0.15 0.79
N TYR A 15 -10.29 -0.81 0.44
CA TYR A 15 -9.19 -0.14 -0.24
C TYR A 15 -9.53 0.25 -1.69
N ARG A 16 -10.30 -0.57 -2.40
CA ARG A 16 -10.77 -0.22 -3.76
C ARG A 16 -11.68 0.99 -3.76
N ALA A 17 -12.63 1.03 -2.82
CA ALA A 17 -13.53 2.15 -2.66
C ALA A 17 -12.78 3.44 -2.29
N ASP A 18 -11.83 3.36 -1.35
CA ASP A 18 -10.97 4.49 -0.98
C ASP A 18 -10.17 5.01 -2.18
N LEU A 19 -9.61 4.12 -3.00
CA LEU A 19 -8.83 4.50 -4.18
C LEU A 19 -9.69 4.97 -5.37
N GLY A 20 -11.02 4.89 -5.28
CA GLY A 20 -11.92 5.17 -6.39
C GLY A 20 -11.81 4.16 -7.53
N LEU A 21 -11.45 2.91 -7.24
CA LEU A 21 -11.40 1.79 -8.19
C LEU A 21 -12.76 1.07 -8.33
N ASP A 22 -13.77 1.56 -7.65
CA ASP A 22 -15.18 1.24 -7.79
C ASP A 22 -16.04 2.46 -7.42
N ASP A 23 -17.35 2.35 -7.67
CA ASP A 23 -18.31 3.44 -7.48
C ASP A 23 -19.01 3.41 -6.11
N THR A 24 -18.45 2.71 -5.12
CA THR A 24 -19.08 2.57 -3.79
C THR A 24 -19.12 3.90 -3.04
N LEU A 25 -18.08 4.72 -3.17
CA LEU A 25 -17.97 6.03 -2.54
C LEU A 25 -18.22 7.16 -3.54
N PRO A 26 -18.90 8.25 -3.15
CA PRO A 26 -18.97 9.44 -3.98
C PRO A 26 -17.57 10.03 -4.16
N ARG A 27 -17.32 10.62 -5.34
CA ARG A 27 -16.00 11.15 -5.74
C ARG A 27 -15.25 11.97 -4.67
N PRO A 28 -15.89 12.83 -3.85
CA PRO A 28 -15.17 13.60 -2.81
C PRO A 28 -14.56 12.75 -1.69
N LEU A 29 -15.01 11.50 -1.52
CA LEU A 29 -14.50 10.55 -0.52
C LEU A 29 -13.54 9.52 -1.12
N GLN A 30 -13.21 9.66 -2.40
CA GLN A 30 -12.19 8.86 -3.06
C GLN A 30 -10.86 9.60 -2.96
N HIS A 31 -9.81 8.88 -2.61
CA HIS A 31 -8.44 9.34 -2.39
C HIS A 31 -7.49 8.64 -3.37
N PRO A 32 -7.48 9.04 -4.66
CA PRO A 32 -6.55 8.50 -5.63
C PRO A 32 -5.11 8.61 -5.14
N ASN A 33 -4.34 7.53 -5.28
CA ASN A 33 -2.94 7.43 -4.84
C ASN A 33 -2.69 7.51 -3.33
N ASN A 34 -3.71 7.28 -2.49
CA ASN A 34 -3.49 7.09 -1.05
C ASN A 34 -2.53 5.91 -0.81
N VAL A 35 -1.31 6.22 -0.37
CA VAL A 35 -0.21 5.26 -0.24
C VAL A 35 -0.54 4.11 0.73
N TRP A 36 -1.27 4.40 1.82
CA TRP A 36 -1.69 3.40 2.79
C TRP A 36 -2.73 2.43 2.21
N ALA A 37 -3.68 2.97 1.44
CA ALA A 37 -4.69 2.15 0.77
C ALA A 37 -4.08 1.32 -0.37
N LEU A 38 -3.12 1.88 -1.12
CA LEU A 38 -2.35 1.13 -2.13
C LEU A 38 -1.58 -0.04 -1.50
N HIS A 39 -0.94 0.18 -0.34
CA HIS A 39 -0.24 -0.88 0.39
C HIS A 39 -1.21 -1.99 0.83
N GLY A 40 -2.34 -1.61 1.41
CA GLY A 40 -3.38 -2.55 1.83
C GLY A 40 -3.99 -3.34 0.67
N LEU A 41 -4.29 -2.68 -0.44
CA LEU A 41 -4.81 -3.34 -1.63
C LEU A 41 -3.79 -4.33 -2.19
N HIS A 42 -2.51 -3.94 -2.27
CA HIS A 42 -1.44 -4.84 -2.72
C HIS A 42 -1.34 -6.10 -1.84
N GLU A 43 -1.34 -5.94 -0.51
CA GLU A 43 -1.36 -7.08 0.43
C GLU A 43 -2.56 -7.99 0.18
N CYS A 44 -3.76 -7.42 0.00
CA CYS A 44 -4.97 -8.19 -0.26
C CYS A 44 -4.85 -9.00 -1.56
N LEU A 45 -4.42 -8.36 -2.65
CA LEU A 45 -4.31 -8.99 -3.96
C LEU A 45 -3.25 -10.11 -3.96
N VAL A 46 -2.14 -9.94 -3.25
CA VAL A 46 -1.13 -10.99 -3.08
C VAL A 46 -1.71 -12.18 -2.31
N ARG A 47 -2.38 -11.94 -1.17
CA ARG A 47 -2.99 -13.01 -0.35
C ARG A 47 -4.10 -13.75 -1.10
N LEU A 48 -4.84 -13.07 -1.98
CA LEU A 48 -5.90 -13.64 -2.82
C LEU A 48 -5.38 -14.29 -4.12
N GLY A 49 -4.07 -14.24 -4.39
CA GLY A 49 -3.47 -14.84 -5.58
C GLY A 49 -3.71 -14.07 -6.89
N ARG A 50 -4.17 -12.82 -6.82
CA ARG A 50 -4.48 -11.96 -7.98
C ARG A 50 -3.23 -11.26 -8.51
N ALA A 51 -2.24 -12.05 -8.94
CA ALA A 51 -0.89 -11.59 -9.27
C ALA A 51 -0.84 -10.53 -10.40
N GLY A 52 -1.78 -10.56 -11.36
CA GLY A 52 -1.85 -9.57 -12.43
C GLY A 52 -2.13 -8.16 -11.90
N GLU A 53 -3.20 -8.02 -11.11
CA GLU A 53 -3.59 -6.75 -10.48
C GLU A 53 -2.58 -6.33 -9.42
N ALA A 54 -2.08 -7.28 -8.62
CA ALA A 54 -1.07 -7.00 -7.61
C ALA A 54 0.16 -6.29 -8.22
N ARG A 55 0.61 -6.70 -9.41
CA ARG A 55 1.75 -6.07 -10.10
C ARG A 55 1.48 -4.62 -10.49
N ILE A 56 0.27 -4.32 -10.94
CA ILE A 56 -0.15 -2.97 -11.34
C ILE A 56 -0.19 -2.08 -10.10
N VAL A 57 -0.84 -2.55 -9.03
CA VAL A 57 -0.94 -1.82 -7.76
C VAL A 57 0.45 -1.64 -7.12
N ALA A 58 1.34 -2.63 -7.23
CA ALA A 58 2.71 -2.52 -6.76
C ALA A 58 3.50 -1.41 -7.48
N GLN A 59 3.26 -1.22 -8.78
CA GLN A 59 3.88 -0.11 -9.52
C GLN A 59 3.37 1.24 -9.02
N GLN A 60 2.06 1.38 -8.81
CA GLN A 60 1.44 2.60 -8.27
C GLN A 60 1.94 2.88 -6.85
N LEU A 61 2.00 1.85 -6.01
CA LEU A 61 2.52 1.93 -4.65
C LEU A 61 3.96 2.40 -4.62
N ARG A 62 4.85 1.91 -5.51
CA ARG A 62 6.23 2.39 -5.59
C ARG A 62 6.31 3.89 -5.88
N PHE A 63 5.50 4.39 -6.80
CA PHE A 63 5.48 5.83 -7.10
C PHE A 63 4.93 6.66 -5.94
N ALA A 64 3.84 6.21 -5.31
CA ALA A 64 3.26 6.90 -4.16
C ALA A 64 4.18 6.88 -2.92
N ALA A 65 4.86 5.76 -2.67
CA ALA A 65 5.79 5.61 -1.56
C ALA A 65 7.06 6.46 -1.75
N ALA A 66 7.54 6.63 -2.97
CA ALA A 66 8.68 7.51 -3.26
C ALA A 66 8.39 9.00 -2.99
N LEU A 67 7.11 9.38 -2.94
CA LEU A 67 6.65 10.73 -2.60
C LEU A 67 6.27 10.87 -1.12
N ALA A 68 6.26 9.78 -0.35
CA ALA A 68 5.88 9.81 1.04
C ALA A 68 7.06 10.26 1.91
N ASP A 69 6.80 11.15 2.86
CA ASP A 69 7.80 11.62 3.83
C ASP A 69 8.18 10.56 4.87
N VAL A 70 7.38 9.49 4.96
CA VAL A 70 7.56 8.39 5.90
C VAL A 70 7.59 7.04 5.17
N PRO A 71 8.41 6.08 5.61
CA PRO A 71 8.34 4.71 5.11
C PRO A 71 6.94 4.12 5.31
N VAL A 72 6.39 3.50 4.27
CA VAL A 72 5.08 2.86 4.30
C VAL A 72 5.27 1.35 4.24
N GLU A 73 5.25 0.71 5.41
CA GLU A 73 5.48 -0.74 5.58
C GLU A 73 4.19 -1.54 5.88
N ALA A 74 3.08 -0.82 6.07
CA ALA A 74 1.78 -1.41 6.39
C ALA A 74 0.66 -0.64 5.71
N SER A 75 -0.52 -1.25 5.67
CA SER A 75 -1.74 -0.60 5.18
C SER A 75 -2.40 0.38 6.15
N CYS A 76 -1.93 0.41 7.40
CA CYS A 76 -2.42 1.31 8.43
C CYS A 76 -1.23 1.72 9.30
N PHE A 77 -1.07 3.04 9.49
CA PHE A 77 -0.04 3.58 10.37
C PHE A 77 -0.10 3.02 11.80
N CYS A 78 -1.29 2.62 12.27
CA CYS A 78 -1.47 2.05 13.60
C CYS A 78 -1.00 0.58 13.72
N ARG A 79 -0.54 -0.07 12.65
CA ARG A 79 0.03 -1.42 12.72
C ARG A 79 1.48 -1.33 13.21
N LEU A 80 1.72 -1.76 14.44
CA LEU A 80 3.04 -1.73 15.09
C LEU A 80 3.94 -2.92 14.72
N GLU A 81 3.36 -4.02 14.23
CA GLU A 81 4.11 -5.20 13.79
C GLU A 81 4.16 -5.23 12.26
N THR A 82 5.27 -4.76 11.71
CA THR A 82 5.60 -4.86 10.28
C THR A 82 6.80 -5.79 10.10
N ALA A 83 6.85 -6.54 8.99
CA ALA A 83 8.07 -7.25 8.65
C ALA A 83 9.14 -6.21 8.32
N PRO A 84 10.39 -6.36 8.79
CA PRO A 84 11.44 -5.37 8.54
C PRO A 84 11.63 -5.22 7.03
N ALA A 85 11.58 -3.98 6.55
CA ALA A 85 11.84 -3.65 5.15
C ALA A 85 13.22 -4.20 4.73
N ALA A 86 13.22 -5.21 3.86
CA ALA A 86 14.43 -5.67 3.21
C ALA A 86 14.89 -4.58 2.22
N GLY A 87 15.89 -3.78 2.63
CA GLY A 87 16.62 -2.89 1.73
C GLY A 87 16.80 -1.49 2.28
N GLY A 88 17.66 -1.35 3.29
CA GLY A 88 18.21 -0.05 3.66
C GLY A 88 19.03 0.50 2.50
N ASP A 89 18.65 1.69 2.05
CA ASP A 89 19.44 2.53 1.16
C ASP A 89 20.74 2.88 1.89
N ALA A 90 21.81 2.15 1.55
CA ALA A 90 23.15 2.46 2.01
C ALA A 90 23.56 3.76 1.31
N GLY A 91 23.46 4.86 2.04
CA GLY A 91 23.87 6.19 1.60
C GLY A 91 25.25 6.15 0.94
N CYS A 92 25.27 6.31 -0.38
CA CYS A 92 26.49 6.42 -1.17
C CYS A 92 26.80 7.90 -1.42
N CYS A 93 26.98 8.65 -0.32
CA CYS A 93 27.61 9.97 -0.36
C CYS A 93 28.75 10.00 0.66
N ALA A 94 29.71 9.08 0.51
CA ALA A 94 31.03 9.23 1.10
C ALA A 94 31.95 9.92 0.09
N THR A 95 32.49 11.05 0.53
CA THR A 95 33.56 11.89 -0.01
C THR A 95 34.67 11.18 -0.79
N ASP A 96 35.12 11.75 -1.92
CA ASP A 96 36.54 11.84 -2.31
C ASP A 96 36.75 12.76 -3.54
N HIS A 97 37.16 14.02 -3.31
CA HIS A 97 38.43 14.67 -3.74
C HIS A 97 38.38 16.18 -3.49
#